data_AF-A0A2S6A296-F1
#
_entry.id   AF-A0A2S6A296-F1
#
_cell.length_a   1.000
_cell.length_b   1.000
_cell.length_c   1.000
_cell.angle_alpha   90.00
_cell.angle_beta   90.00
_cell.angle_gamma   90.00
#
_symmetry.space_group_name_H-M   'P 1'
#
loop_
_entity.id
_entity.type
_entity.pdbx_description
1 polymer ?
#
loop_
_entity_poly.entity_id
_entity_poly.type
_entity_poly.pdbx_seq_one_letter_code
_entity_poly.pdbx_strand_id
1 'polypeptide(L)' 'MIGGMDVAVWQLAERYWYRVLAAAPSEATQLGDHRFDDRIDDLSLAAERDYLTMSKALLLTRRQMFNAQREPVRVV' A
#
# COMPACT_ATOMS: atom_id res chain seq x y z
N MET A 1 -18.02 5.33 -16.21
CA MET A 1 -18.19 4.08 -15.46
C MET A 1 -16.80 3.62 -15.06
N ILE A 2 -16.50 3.51 -13.77
CA ILE A 2 -15.18 3.06 -13.28
C ILE A 2 -15.11 1.55 -13.50
N GLY A 3 -14.07 1.06 -14.19
CA GLY A 3 -13.93 -0.36 -14.52
C GLY A 3 -13.51 -1.20 -13.31
N GLY A 4 -13.63 -2.53 -13.40
CA GLY A 4 -13.23 -3.42 -12.30
C GLY A 4 -11.75 -3.31 -11.92
N MET A 5 -10.86 -3.01 -12.87
CA MET A 5 -9.44 -2.76 -12.61
C MET A 5 -9.23 -1.46 -11.83
N ASP A 6 -9.96 -0.40 -12.16
CA ASP A 6 -9.85 0.87 -11.45
C ASP A 6 -10.27 0.73 -9.97
N VAL A 7 -11.31 -0.07 -9.70
CA VAL A 7 -11.74 -0.41 -8.33
C VAL A 7 -10.64 -1.19 -7.60
N ALA A 8 -10.00 -2.15 -8.26
CA ALA A 8 -8.93 -2.94 -7.65
C ALA A 8 -7.68 -2.11 -7.32
N VAL A 9 -7.31 -1.18 -8.22
CA VAL A 9 -6.21 -0.23 -8.01
C VAL A 9 -6.54 0.73 -6.87
N TRP A 10 -7.78 1.25 -6.84
CA TRP A 10 -8.25 2.11 -5.74
C TRP A 10 -8.13 1.41 -4.39
N GLN A 11 -8.62 0.17 -4.28
CA GLN A 11 -8.51 -0.60 -3.04
C GLN A 11 -7.06 -0.90 -2.64
N LEU A 12 -6.16 -1.09 -3.62
CA LEU A 12 -4.74 -1.26 -3.33
C LEU A 12 -4.12 0.05 -2.78
N ALA A 13 -4.48 1.20 -3.36
CA ALA A 13 -4.04 2.51 -2.90
C ALA A 13 -4.55 2.82 -1.49
N GLU A 14 -5.82 2.52 -1.17
CA GLU A 14 -6.39 2.67 0.17
C GLU A 14 -5.61 1.86 1.22
N ARG A 15 -5.31 0.59 0.91
CA ARG A 15 -4.51 -0.26 1.80
C ARG A 15 -3.08 0.26 1.97
N TYR A 16 -2.47 0.77 0.90
CA TYR A 16 -1.14 1.38 0.96
C TYR A 16 -1.15 2.60 1.87
N TRP A 17 -2.04 3.57 1.62
CA TRP A 17 -2.08 4.82 2.37
C TRP A 17 -2.41 4.60 3.85
N TYR A 18 -3.36 3.72 4.16
CA TYR A 18 -3.62 3.35 5.55
C TYR A 18 -2.36 2.81 6.24
N ARG A 19 -1.60 1.92 5.59
CA ARG A 19 -0.42 1.28 6.18
C ARG A 19 0.75 2.25 6.33
N VAL A 20 0.96 3.14 5.36
CA VAL A 20 2.00 4.18 5.43
C VAL A 20 1.72 5.13 6.59
N LEU A 21 0.51 5.67 6.67
CA LEU A 21 0.16 6.64 7.72
C LEU A 21 0.08 5.99 9.10
N ALA A 22 -0.34 4.72 9.19
CA ALA A 22 -0.30 3.99 10.46
C ALA A 22 1.13 3.71 10.97
N ALA A 23 2.13 3.67 10.07
CA ALA A 23 3.53 3.45 10.41
C ALA A 23 4.29 4.75 10.73
N ALA A 24 3.74 5.91 10.34
CA ALA A 24 4.27 7.23 10.64
C ALA A 24 3.17 8.15 11.20
N PRO A 25 2.64 7.88 12.43
CA PRO A 25 1.65 8.73 13.09
C PRO A 25 1.96 10.24 13.03
N SER A 26 3.21 10.64 13.23
CA SER A 26 3.59 12.07 13.20
C SER A 26 3.36 12.69 11.82
N GLU A 27 3.68 11.96 10.74
CA GLU A 27 3.43 12.41 9.37
C GLU A 27 1.93 12.46 9.05
N ALA A 28 1.16 11.50 9.57
CA ALA A 28 -0.29 11.50 9.42
C ALA A 28 -0.91 12.78 10.02
N THR A 29 -0.53 13.16 11.23
CA THR A 29 -0.97 14.42 11.85
C THR A 29 -0.55 15.63 11.00
N GLN A 30 0.68 15.67 10.48
CA GLN A 30 1.15 16.77 9.64
C GLN A 30 0.35 16.92 8.33
N LEU A 31 -0.16 15.81 7.80
CA LEU A 31 -1.01 15.77 6.61
C LEU A 31 -2.50 16.02 6.93
N GLY A 32 -2.86 16.22 8.21
CA GLY A 32 -4.24 16.44 8.68
C GLY A 32 -5.05 15.15 8.87
N ASP A 33 -4.38 14.00 8.87
CA ASP A 33 -5.01 12.70 9.15
C ASP A 33 -4.89 12.36 10.64
N HIS A 34 -5.94 12.69 11.38
CA HIS A 34 -6.00 12.55 12.83
C HIS A 34 -6.32 11.11 13.32
N ARG A 35 -6.35 10.10 12.43
CA ARG A 35 -6.68 8.72 12.81
C ARG A 35 -5.68 8.06 13.76
N PHE A 36 -4.48 8.61 13.88
CA PHE A 36 -3.36 8.03 14.64
C PHE A 36 -2.78 8.98 15.70
N ASP A 37 -3.44 10.09 16.00
CA ASP A 37 -2.95 11.11 16.96
C ASP A 37 -2.78 10.58 18.39
N ASP A 38 -3.35 9.41 18.69
CA ASP A 38 -3.18 8.69 19.95
C ASP A 38 -1.86 7.88 20.03
N ARG A 39 -1.02 7.94 18.99
CA ARG A 39 0.20 7.13 18.84
C ARG A 39 1.42 8.01 18.55
N ILE A 40 2.59 7.45 18.82
CA ILE A 40 3.89 8.02 18.42
C ILE A 40 4.58 7.05 17.47
N ASP A 41 5.50 7.56 16.65
CA ASP A 41 6.29 6.74 15.72
C ASP A 41 7.08 5.65 16.48
N ASP A 42 6.91 4.40 16.06
CA ASP A 42 7.68 3.28 16.56
C ASP A 42 8.96 3.12 15.73
N LEU A 43 10.08 3.60 16.26
CA LEU A 43 11.40 3.54 15.61
C LEU A 43 12.15 2.23 15.90
N SER A 44 11.46 1.18 16.36
CA SER A 44 12.08 -0.13 16.60
C SER A 44 12.34 -0.89 15.29
N LEU A 45 13.32 -1.79 15.34
CA LEU A 45 13.59 -2.73 14.24
C LEU A 45 12.41 -3.67 13.96
N ALA A 46 11.55 -3.92 14.95
CA ALA A 46 10.36 -4.74 14.77
C ALA A 46 9.36 -4.01 13.86
N ALA A 47 9.07 -2.75 14.16
CA ALA A 47 8.22 -1.91 13.33
C ALA A 47 8.76 -1.75 11.90
N GLU A 48 10.08 -1.55 11.74
CA GLU A 48 10.70 -1.49 10.41
C GLU A 48 10.52 -2.78 9.62
N ARG A 49 10.73 -3.95 10.25
CA ARG A 49 10.55 -5.26 9.61
C ARG A 49 9.09 -5.49 9.20
N ASP A 50 8.15 -5.09 10.04
CA ASP A 50 6.72 -5.20 9.74
C ASP A 50 6.33 -4.29 8.57
N TYR A 51 6.83 -3.05 8.55
CA TYR A 51 6.65 -2.12 7.43
C TYR A 51 7.21 -2.68 6.11
N LEU A 52 8.44 -3.21 6.13
CA LEU A 52 9.06 -3.83 4.97
C LEU A 52 8.28 -5.05 4.48
N THR A 53 7.80 -5.90 5.39
CA THR A 53 7.01 -7.09 5.08
C THR A 53 5.71 -6.71 4.39
N MET A 54 4.99 -5.73 4.95
CA MET A 54 3.76 -5.21 4.36
C MET A 54 4.01 -4.58 2.98
N SER A 55 5.03 -3.73 2.87
CA SER A 55 5.38 -3.06 1.62
C SER A 55 5.67 -4.06 0.49
N LYS A 56 6.42 -5.13 0.80
CA LYS A 56 6.67 -6.24 -0.15
C LYS A 56 5.38 -6.93 -0.58
N ALA A 57 4.45 -7.19 0.33
CA ALA A 57 3.17 -7.82 0.01
C ALA A 57 2.31 -6.95 -0.93
N LEU A 58 2.27 -5.64 -0.72
CA LEU A 58 1.57 -4.70 -1.60
C LEU A 58 2.19 -4.67 -3.01
N LEU A 59 3.53 -4.68 -3.11
CA LEU A 59 4.23 -4.73 -4.39
C LEU A 59 3.98 -6.04 -5.15
N LEU A 60 3.91 -7.17 -4.45
CA LEU A 60 3.54 -8.46 -5.05
C LEU A 60 2.11 -8.45 -5.57
N THR A 61 1.18 -7.90 -4.78
CA THR A 61 -0.23 -7.73 -5.19
C THR A 61 -0.32 -6.88 -6.45
N ARG A 62 0.37 -5.73 -6.48
CA ARG A 62 0.50 -4.88 -7.67
C ARG A 62 1.00 -5.70 -8.86
N ARG A 63 2.13 -6.41 -8.69
CA ARG A 63 2.74 -7.21 -9.76
C ARG A 63 1.77 -8.24 -10.33
N GLN A 64 1.00 -8.93 -9.50
CA GLN A 64 0.00 -9.91 -9.93
C GLN A 64 -1.11 -9.24 -10.75
N MET A 65 -1.64 -8.10 -10.30
CA MET A 65 -2.68 -7.35 -11.02
C MET A 65 -2.24 -6.96 -12.43
N PHE A 66 -1.02 -6.44 -12.59
CA PHE A 66 -0.52 -6.00 -13.90
C PHE A 66 0.02 -7.13 -14.77
N ASN A 67 0.49 -8.23 -14.19
CA ASN A 67 0.87 -9.41 -14.97
C ASN A 67 -0.33 -10.11 -15.60
N ALA A 68 -1.48 -10.12 -14.92
CA ALA A 68 -2.73 -10.69 -15.46
C ALA A 68 -3.26 -9.94 -16.70
N GLN A 69 -2.76 -8.73 -16.97
CA GLN A 69 -3.13 -7.93 -18.14
C GLN A 69 -2.17 -8.06 -19.33
N ARG A 70 -1.06 -8.80 -19.19
CA ARG A 70 -0.14 -9.03 -20.31
C ARG A 70 -0.67 -10.19 -21.17
N GLU A 71 -1.12 -9.88 -22.39
CA GLU A 71 -1.29 -10.87 -23.46
C GLU A 71 0.04 -11.62 -23.66
N PRO A 72 0.03 -12.96 -23.81
CA PRO A 72 1.23 -13.67 -24.20
C PRO A 72 1.66 -13.18 -25.58
N VAL A 73 2.90 -12.70 -25.70
CA VAL A 73 3.50 -12.40 -27.00
C VAL A 73 3.52 -13.70 -27.80
N ARG A 74 2.60 -13.84 -28.77
CA ARG A 74 2.70 -14.91 -29.76
C ARG A 74 3.85 -14.56 -30.68
N VAL A 75 4.98 -15.26 -30.51
CA VAL A 75 6.05 -15.25 -31.49
C VAL A 75 5.54 -16.07 -32.68
N VAL A 76 5.41 -15.39 -33.83
CA VAL A 76 5.04 -15.98 -35.12
C VAL A 76 6.26 -16.67 -35.72
#